data_AF-A0A8T4Z9C7-F1
#
_entry.id   AF-A0A8T4Z9C7-F1
#
_cell.length_a   1.000
_cell.length_b   1.000
_cell.length_c   1.000
_cell.angle_alpha   90.00
_cell.angle_beta   90.00
_cell.angle_gamma   90.00
#
_symmetry.space_group_name_H-M   'P 1'
#
loop_
_entity.id
_entity.type
_entity.pdbx_description
1 polymer ?
#
loop_
_entity_poly.entity_id
_entity_poly.type
_entity_poly.pdbx_seq_one_letter_code
_entity_poly.pdbx_strand_id
1 'polypeptide(L)'
;MPTCPKCGKANPKRAKFCYDCGSPMHPPPIEAQPAQPAGQVTAPSIQIPKPAPTVRVITPPRVAPPIQPPQGRTVSMRVPSMGTCSYHRDLSATYICSRCSRQICKACARFYYNMVFCPQCYGMSVPQPRYW
;
A
#
# COMPACT_ATOMS: atom_id res chain seq x y z
N MET A 1 -20.44 -26.35 16.45
CA MET A 1 -19.34 -25.50 15.94
C MET A 1 -18.21 -26.39 15.46
N PRO A 2 -17.57 -26.14 14.30
CA PRO A 2 -16.31 -26.79 13.96
C PRO A 2 -15.22 -26.35 14.94
N THR A 3 -14.45 -27.31 15.44
CA THR A 3 -13.26 -27.06 16.25
C THR A 3 -12.03 -26.99 15.37
N CYS A 4 -11.08 -26.13 15.73
CA CYS A 4 -9.81 -26.03 15.01
C CYS A 4 -8.98 -27.30 15.23
N PRO A 5 -8.48 -27.97 14.17
CA PRO A 5 -7.63 -29.15 14.32
C PRO A 5 -6.24 -28.84 14.91
N LYS A 6 -5.84 -27.56 14.93
CA LYS A 6 -4.53 -27.12 15.43
C LYS A 6 -4.53 -26.72 16.90
N CYS A 7 -5.60 -26.10 17.40
CA CYS A 7 -5.65 -25.61 18.78
C CYS A 7 -6.91 -26.04 19.56
N GLY A 8 -7.82 -26.80 18.95
CA GLY A 8 -9.03 -27.32 19.60
C GLY A 8 -10.15 -26.29 19.80
N LYS A 9 -9.95 -25.01 19.47
CA LYS A 9 -10.95 -23.97 19.73
C LYS A 9 -12.16 -24.07 18.81
N ALA A 10 -13.35 -23.87 19.37
CA ALA A 10 -14.59 -23.73 18.60
C ALA A 10 -14.59 -22.45 17.77
N ASN A 11 -14.84 -22.58 16.46
CA ASN A 11 -14.95 -21.49 15.51
C ASN A 11 -16.34 -21.52 14.83
N PRO A 12 -16.82 -20.38 14.27
CA PRO A 12 -18.04 -20.37 13.47
C PRO A 12 -17.87 -21.14 12.16
N LYS A 13 -18.96 -21.70 11.62
CA LYS A 13 -18.96 -22.54 10.40
C LYS A 13 -18.39 -21.86 9.14
N ARG A 14 -18.35 -20.52 9.11
CA ARG A 14 -17.82 -19.72 7.99
C ARG A 14 -16.40 -19.20 8.24
N ALA A 15 -15.74 -19.60 9.33
CA ALA A 15 -14.37 -19.20 9.62
C ALA A 15 -13.42 -19.82 8.57
N LYS A 16 -12.83 -18.97 7.72
CA LYS A 16 -11.79 -19.38 6.75
C LYS A 16 -10.46 -19.70 7.46
N PHE A 17 -10.24 -19.03 8.60
CA PHE A 17 -9.11 -19.20 9.50
C PHE A 17 -9.59 -19.28 10.96
N CYS A 18 -8.85 -19.95 11.82
CA CYS A 18 -9.14 -19.99 13.27
C CYS A 18 -8.88 -18.63 13.92
N TYR A 19 -9.82 -18.15 14.75
CA TYR A 19 -9.69 -16.85 15.42
C TYR A 19 -8.60 -16.82 16.52
N ASP A 20 -8.32 -17.94 17.19
CA ASP A 20 -7.30 -17.99 18.25
C ASP A 20 -5.88 -18.27 17.73
N CYS A 21 -5.70 -19.18 16.75
CA CYS A 21 -4.36 -19.61 16.30
C CYS A 21 -4.02 -19.22 14.85
N GLY A 22 -4.95 -18.65 14.10
CA GLY A 22 -4.74 -18.21 12.71
C GLY A 22 -4.62 -19.33 11.67
N SER A 23 -4.74 -20.61 12.04
CA SER A 23 -4.60 -21.72 11.09
C SER A 23 -5.79 -21.78 10.11
N PRO A 24 -5.56 -22.07 8.81
CA PRO A 24 -6.64 -22.22 7.83
C PRO A 24 -7.51 -23.41 8.19
N MET A 25 -8.84 -23.23 8.16
CA MET A 25 -9.80 -24.29 8.48
C MET A 25 -10.31 -25.04 7.24
N HIS A 26 -10.05 -24.51 6.05
CA HIS A 26 -10.34 -25.17 4.79
C HIS A 26 -9.07 -25.18 3.93
N PRO A 27 -8.65 -26.34 3.38
CA PRO A 27 -7.68 -26.33 2.29
C PRO A 27 -8.28 -25.53 1.13
N PRO A 28 -7.47 -24.77 0.35
CA PRO A 28 -7.98 -24.11 -0.83
C PRO A 28 -8.63 -25.17 -1.74
N PRO A 29 -9.79 -24.88 -2.35
CA PRO A 29 -10.29 -25.71 -3.44
C PRO A 29 -9.16 -25.86 -4.46
N ILE A 30 -8.77 -27.09 -4.73
CA ILE A 30 -7.86 -27.42 -5.82
C ILE A 30 -8.68 -27.22 -7.10
N GLU A 31 -8.99 -25.96 -7.43
CA GLU A 31 -9.54 -25.59 -8.72
C GLU A 31 -8.37 -25.63 -9.70
N ALA A 32 -8.49 -26.55 -10.65
CA ALA A 32 -7.54 -26.83 -11.71
C ALA A 32 -7.08 -25.54 -12.41
N GLN A 33 -5.83 -25.16 -12.17
CA GLN A 33 -5.11 -24.20 -12.99
C GLN A 33 -4.74 -24.87 -14.32
N PRO A 34 -5.04 -24.27 -15.49
CA PRO A 34 -4.53 -24.76 -16.77
C PRO A 34 -3.00 -24.74 -16.79
N ALA A 35 -2.42 -25.83 -17.31
CA ALA A 35 -1.00 -26.12 -17.38
C ALA A 35 -0.12 -24.90 -17.74
N GLN A 36 0.75 -24.50 -16.81
CA GLN A 36 1.92 -23.67 -17.11
C GLN A 36 3.08 -24.59 -17.52
N PRO A 37 3.79 -24.29 -18.62
CA PRO A 37 4.85 -25.17 -19.12
C PRO A 37 6.05 -25.20 -18.18
N ALA A 38 6.60 -26.40 -18.05
CA ALA A 38 7.75 -26.74 -17.23
C ALA A 38 8.99 -25.90 -17.59
N GLY A 39 9.55 -25.24 -16.59
CA GLY A 39 10.84 -24.57 -16.70
C GLY A 39 11.35 -24.11 -15.35
N GLN A 40 12.50 -24.66 -14.98
CA GLN A 40 13.48 -24.13 -14.00
C GLN A 40 13.45 -24.72 -12.58
N VAL A 41 14.10 -25.89 -12.50
CA VAL A 41 15.09 -26.33 -11.51
C VAL A 41 15.48 -25.38 -10.35
N THR A 42 15.18 -25.86 -9.15
CA THR A 42 15.99 -25.94 -7.91
C THR A 42 16.76 -24.71 -7.42
N ALA A 43 16.26 -24.14 -6.32
CA ALA A 43 17.10 -23.56 -5.27
C ALA A 43 16.59 -24.05 -3.89
N PRO A 44 17.44 -24.62 -3.02
CA PRO A 44 17.00 -25.03 -1.68
C PRO A 44 16.73 -23.79 -0.83
N SER A 45 15.46 -23.59 -0.47
CA SER A 45 15.05 -22.57 0.49
C SER A 45 15.48 -23.01 1.89
N ILE A 46 16.62 -22.48 2.34
CA ILE A 46 17.05 -22.55 3.74
C ILE A 46 16.00 -21.81 4.57
N GLN A 47 15.24 -22.55 5.35
CA GLN A 47 14.29 -22.01 6.31
C GLN A 47 15.07 -21.46 7.51
N ILE A 48 15.32 -20.15 7.51
CA ILE A 48 15.83 -19.44 8.68
C ILE A 48 14.63 -19.30 9.64
N PRO A 49 14.63 -19.95 10.82
CA PRO A 49 13.57 -19.75 11.80
C PRO A 49 13.57 -18.27 12.23
N LYS A 50 12.40 -17.64 12.18
CA LYS A 50 12.21 -16.24 12.63
C LYS A 50 12.75 -16.10 14.06
N PRO A 51 13.68 -15.17 14.33
CA PRO A 51 14.18 -14.95 15.69
C PRO A 51 13.03 -14.48 16.59
N ALA A 52 12.91 -15.12 17.75
CA ALA A 52 11.91 -14.79 18.76
C ALA A 52 12.07 -13.32 19.21
N PRO A 53 10.97 -12.59 19.44
CA PRO A 53 11.05 -11.21 19.89
C PRO A 53 11.52 -11.15 21.35
N THR A 54 12.77 -10.72 21.58
CA THR A 54 13.24 -10.32 22.91
C THR A 54 12.50 -9.05 23.33
N VAL A 55 11.52 -9.21 24.21
CA VAL A 55 10.81 -8.09 24.83
C VAL A 55 11.76 -7.39 25.80
N ARG A 56 12.22 -6.19 25.44
CA ARG A 56 12.92 -5.31 26.39
C ARG A 56 11.86 -4.68 27.28
N VAL A 57 11.88 -5.04 28.57
CA VAL A 57 11.08 -4.38 29.59
C VAL A 57 11.54 -2.93 29.70
N ILE A 58 10.69 -1.99 29.30
CA ILE A 58 10.94 -0.56 29.43
C ILE A 58 10.67 -0.20 30.89
N THR A 59 11.72 0.12 31.63
CA THR A 59 11.59 0.74 32.96
C THR A 59 10.99 2.13 32.76
N PRO A 60 9.90 2.51 33.44
CA PRO A 60 9.32 3.83 33.28
C PRO A 60 10.32 4.89 33.80
N PRO A 61 10.54 5.99 33.05
CA PRO A 61 11.37 7.08 33.55
C PRO A 61 10.74 7.70 34.79
N ARG A 62 11.59 8.08 35.77
CA ARG A 62 11.18 8.90 36.90
C ARG A 62 10.54 10.19 36.37
N VAL A 63 9.47 10.59 37.04
CA VAL A 63 8.65 11.80 36.86
C VAL A 63 9.45 12.96 36.25
N ALA A 64 9.05 13.37 35.04
CA ALA A 64 9.60 14.54 34.37
C ALA A 64 9.15 15.84 35.07
N PRO A 65 9.98 16.90 35.07
CA PRO A 65 9.58 18.23 35.53
C PRO A 65 8.43 18.80 34.66
N PRO A 66 7.68 19.80 35.17
CA PRO A 66 6.49 20.31 34.48
C PRO A 66 6.83 20.85 33.09
N ILE A 67 6.11 20.31 32.11
CA ILE A 67 6.17 20.65 30.69
C ILE A 67 5.71 22.09 30.51
N GLN A 68 6.62 22.98 30.10
CA GLN A 68 6.24 24.31 29.62
C GLN A 68 5.57 24.16 28.23
N PRO A 69 4.48 24.90 27.95
CA PRO A 69 3.82 24.81 26.66
C PRO A 69 4.76 25.26 25.53
N PRO A 70 4.89 24.50 24.43
CA PRO A 70 5.73 24.88 23.32
C PRO A 70 5.13 26.11 22.63
N GLN A 71 5.87 27.23 22.69
CA GLN A 71 5.52 28.41 21.91
C GLN A 71 5.54 28.06 20.43
N GLY A 72 4.46 28.43 19.73
CA GLY A 72 4.06 27.90 18.43
C GLY A 72 5.18 27.82 17.40
N ARG A 73 5.73 26.62 17.22
CA ARG A 73 6.55 26.29 16.06
C ARG A 73 5.60 25.86 14.95
N THR A 74 5.26 26.78 14.05
CA THR A 74 4.54 26.47 12.81
C THR A 74 5.40 25.52 11.99
N VAL A 75 5.15 24.21 12.11
CA VAL A 75 5.80 23.21 11.27
C VAL A 75 5.20 23.37 9.88
N SER A 76 5.88 24.10 9.00
CA SER A 76 5.58 24.07 7.58
C SER A 76 5.77 22.63 7.13
N MET A 77 4.65 21.91 6.99
CA MET A 77 4.61 20.51 6.58
C MET A 77 5.18 20.45 5.17
N ARG A 78 6.48 20.14 5.05
CA ARG A 78 7.11 19.91 3.75
C ARG A 78 6.59 18.58 3.22
N VAL A 79 5.53 18.67 2.43
CA VAL A 79 5.03 17.54 1.64
C VAL A 79 6.18 17.04 0.76
N PRO A 80 6.53 15.73 0.79
CA PRO A 80 7.58 15.19 -0.06
C PRO A 80 7.23 15.51 -1.53
N SER A 81 8.19 16.10 -2.26
CA SER A 81 7.98 16.49 -3.64
C SER A 81 7.79 15.25 -4.51
N MET A 82 6.73 15.26 -5.33
CA MET A 82 6.37 14.17 -6.27
C MET A 82 7.31 14.17 -7.48
N GLY A 83 8.62 14.27 -7.27
CA GLY A 83 9.64 14.33 -8.32
C GLY A 83 9.57 15.57 -9.21
N THR A 84 10.13 15.46 -10.42
CA THR A 84 10.08 16.48 -11.48
C THR A 84 9.02 16.16 -12.51
N CYS A 85 8.56 17.17 -13.24
CA CYS A 85 7.59 17.00 -14.31
C CYS A 85 8.17 16.15 -15.44
N SER A 86 7.35 15.24 -16.00
CA SER A 86 7.75 14.40 -17.13
C SER A 86 8.12 15.20 -18.39
N TYR A 87 7.64 16.44 -18.50
CA TYR A 87 7.88 17.34 -19.64
C TYR A 87 8.96 18.38 -19.37
N HIS A 88 9.23 18.69 -18.09
CA HIS A 88 10.18 19.71 -17.69
C HIS A 88 10.99 19.22 -16.50
N ARG A 89 12.31 19.15 -16.66
CA ARG A 89 13.21 18.68 -15.60
C ARG A 89 13.40 19.72 -14.49
N ASP A 90 13.14 20.99 -14.77
CA ASP A 90 13.33 22.10 -13.83
C ASP A 90 12.10 22.40 -12.97
N LEU A 91 10.91 21.88 -13.35
CA LEU A 91 9.69 22.07 -12.58
C LEU A 91 9.37 20.84 -11.75
N SER A 92 9.04 21.06 -10.47
CA SER A 92 8.55 19.99 -9.60
C SER A 92 7.16 19.53 -10.05
N ALA A 93 6.95 18.22 -9.99
CA ALA A 93 5.64 17.66 -10.21
C ALA A 93 4.80 17.80 -8.94
N THR A 94 3.57 18.25 -9.14
CA THR A 94 2.58 18.49 -8.08
C THR A 94 1.42 17.51 -8.20
N TYR A 95 1.16 17.02 -9.42
CA TYR A 95 0.03 16.15 -9.74
C TYR A 95 0.50 14.88 -10.43
N ILE A 96 -0.32 13.83 -10.33
CA ILE A 96 -0.10 12.53 -10.98
C ILE A 96 -1.26 12.28 -11.95
N CYS A 97 -0.96 11.95 -13.20
CA CYS A 97 -1.98 11.66 -14.21
C CYS A 97 -2.77 10.38 -13.87
N SER A 98 -4.10 10.46 -13.82
CA SER A 98 -4.95 9.32 -13.45
C SER A 98 -5.03 8.21 -14.51
N ARG A 99 -4.53 8.43 -15.75
CA ARG A 99 -4.50 7.42 -16.83
C ARG A 99 -3.16 6.71 -16.99
N CYS A 100 -2.05 7.44 -16.89
CA CYS A 100 -0.71 6.92 -17.19
C CYS A 100 0.30 7.11 -16.06
N SER A 101 -0.16 7.53 -14.88
CA SER A 101 0.63 7.76 -13.66
C SER A 101 1.85 8.67 -13.82
N ARG A 102 1.93 9.48 -14.88
CA ARG A 102 3.02 10.44 -15.07
C ARG A 102 2.92 11.61 -14.09
N GLN A 103 4.06 11.95 -13.51
CA GLN A 103 4.27 13.11 -12.65
C GLN A 103 4.28 14.39 -13.52
N ILE A 104 3.42 15.35 -13.21
CA ILE A 104 3.22 16.59 -13.98
C ILE A 104 3.18 17.83 -13.08
N CYS A 105 3.75 18.94 -13.56
CA CYS A 105 3.71 20.23 -12.86
C CYS A 105 2.34 20.90 -12.99
N LYS A 106 2.12 21.96 -12.21
CA LYS A 106 0.88 22.75 -12.22
C LYS A 106 0.51 23.31 -13.60
N ALA A 107 1.49 23.64 -14.44
CA ALA A 107 1.25 24.18 -15.78
C ALA A 107 0.86 23.09 -16.81
N CYS A 108 1.38 21.87 -16.66
CA CYS A 108 1.07 20.76 -17.56
C CYS A 108 -0.19 19.98 -17.17
N ALA A 109 -0.68 20.16 -15.94
CA ALA A 109 -1.87 19.49 -15.44
C ALA A 109 -3.13 19.97 -16.17
N ARG A 110 -3.86 19.03 -16.78
CA ARG A 110 -5.19 19.27 -17.35
C ARG A 110 -6.24 18.65 -16.43
N PHE A 111 -7.12 19.49 -15.92
CA PHE A 111 -8.20 19.07 -15.03
C PHE A 111 -9.45 18.81 -15.86
N TYR A 112 -10.04 17.65 -15.67
CA TYR A 112 -11.35 17.32 -16.21
C TYR A 112 -12.24 16.87 -15.05
N TYR A 113 -13.19 17.73 -14.67
CA TYR A 113 -13.90 17.61 -13.39
C TYR A 113 -12.91 17.44 -12.23
N ASN A 114 -12.99 16.33 -11.49
CA ASN A 114 -12.15 16.02 -10.33
C ASN A 114 -10.93 15.14 -10.66
N MET A 115 -10.65 14.91 -11.95
CA MET A 115 -9.52 14.09 -12.40
C MET A 115 -8.43 14.96 -13.04
N VAL A 116 -7.18 14.53 -12.89
CA VAL A 116 -6.02 15.20 -13.47
C VAL A 116 -5.39 14.33 -14.54
N PHE A 117 -5.19 14.87 -15.74
CA PHE A 117 -4.59 14.19 -16.87
C PHE A 117 -3.38 14.96 -17.42
N CYS A 118 -2.44 14.21 -17.99
CA CYS A 118 -1.36 14.78 -18.79
C CYS A 118 -1.89 15.20 -20.18
N PRO A 119 -1.20 16.08 -20.91
CA PRO A 119 -1.67 16.57 -22.22
C PRO A 119 -1.90 15.44 -23.25
N GLN A 120 -1.13 14.35 -23.17
CA GLN A 120 -1.31 13.20 -24.08
C GLN A 120 -2.56 12.39 -23.76
N CYS A 121 -2.85 12.16 -22.47
CA CYS A 121 -4.03 11.39 -22.08
C CYS A 121 -5.32 12.20 -22.20
N TYR A 122 -5.26 13.52 -21.98
CA TYR A 122 -6.43 14.38 -22.01
C TYR A 122 -7.18 14.30 -23.35
N GLY A 123 -6.46 14.33 -24.49
CA GLY A 123 -7.06 14.21 -25.82
C GLY A 123 -7.65 12.83 -26.13
N MET A 124 -7.18 11.78 -25.45
CA MET A 124 -7.66 10.41 -25.63
C MET A 124 -8.83 10.07 -24.69
N SER A 125 -8.82 10.60 -23.47
CA SER A 125 -9.81 10.26 -22.43
C SER A 125 -11.00 11.22 -22.38
N VAL A 126 -10.81 12.47 -22.79
CA VAL A 126 -11.88 13.48 -22.76
C VAL A 126 -12.43 13.64 -24.18
N PRO A 127 -13.69 13.26 -24.43
CA PRO A 127 -14.33 13.52 -25.72
C PRO A 127 -14.37 15.04 -25.92
N GLN A 128 -13.66 15.51 -26.95
CA GLN A 128 -13.79 16.90 -27.36
C GLN A 128 -15.21 17.08 -27.91
N PRO A 129 -15.94 18.12 -27.49
CA PRO A 129 -17.20 18.46 -28.15
C PRO A 129 -16.83 18.78 -29.60
N ARG A 130 -17.16 17.87 -30.52
CA ARG A 130 -17.15 18.16 -31.95
C ARG A 130 -18.33 19.10 -32.16
N TYR A 131 -18.06 20.39 -32.08
CA TYR A 131 -18.99 21.40 -32.55
C TYR A 131 -19.12 21.21 -34.07
N TRP A 132 -20.31 20.75 -34.46
CA TRP A 132 -20.82 20.83 -35.82
C TRP A 132 -21.56 22.14 -35.96
#